data_AF-A0A3C7WA38-F1
#
_entry.id   AF-A0A3C7WA38-F1
#
_cell.length_a   1.000
_cell.length_b   1.000
_cell.length_c   1.000
_cell.angle_alpha   90.00
_cell.angle_beta   90.00
_cell.angle_gamma   90.00
#
_symmetry.space_group_name_H-M   'P 1'
#
loop_
_entity.id
_entity.type
_entity.pdbx_description
1 polymer ?
#
loop_
_entity_poly.entity_id
_entity_poly.type
_entity_poly.pdbx_seq_one_letter_code
_entity_poly.pdbx_strand_id
1 'polypeptide(L)'
;MIIKPKVRGFLCTTTHPAGCAANVRAQVEFVKAQGPLENGPKRVLVIGASTGYGLASRVTAAFGSGAATLGIFFEKAGTERKPGTAGWYNSAAFHA
;
A
#
# COMPACT_ATOMS: atom_id res chain seq x y z
N MET A 1 13.45 6.17 15.44
CA MET A 1 14.70 6.66 14.82
C MET A 1 14.39 7.71 13.74
N ILE A 2 15.29 8.66 13.46
CA ILE A 2 15.15 9.56 12.30
C ILE A 2 15.54 8.79 11.03
N ILE A 3 14.63 8.69 10.06
CA ILE A 3 14.85 7.95 8.80
C ILE A 3 15.10 8.96 7.68
N LYS A 4 16.24 8.86 6.99
CA LYS A 4 16.57 9.65 5.81
C LYS A 4 16.67 8.76 4.56
N PRO A 5 16.39 9.28 3.35
CA PRO A 5 16.58 8.53 2.12
C PRO A 5 18.04 8.10 1.94
N LYS A 6 18.25 6.83 1.60
CA LYS A 6 19.56 6.26 1.21
C LYS A 6 19.44 5.62 -0.17
N VAL A 7 19.69 6.41 -1.20
CA VAL A 7 19.49 6.05 -2.61
C VAL A 7 20.82 5.75 -3.30
N ARG A 8 20.86 4.68 -4.09
CA ARG A 8 21.99 4.29 -4.95
C ARG A 8 21.44 3.90 -6.32
N GLY A 9 21.59 4.76 -7.32
CA GLY A 9 20.92 4.60 -8.62
C GLY A 9 19.40 4.53 -8.44
N PHE A 10 18.79 3.43 -8.88
CA PHE A 10 17.36 3.17 -8.73
C PHE A 10 16.97 2.46 -7.42
N LEU A 11 17.94 2.15 -6.55
CA LEU A 11 17.70 1.42 -5.31
C LEU A 11 17.66 2.37 -4.11
N CYS A 12 16.50 2.51 -3.46
CA CYS A 12 16.40 3.14 -2.14
C CYS A 12 16.44 2.06 -1.05
N THR A 13 17.42 2.13 -0.15
CA THR A 13 17.66 1.13 0.91
C THR A 13 16.96 1.44 2.23
N THR A 14 16.11 2.47 2.25
CA THR A 14 15.36 2.96 3.40
C THR A 14 13.92 3.23 3.03
N THR A 15 13.03 3.22 4.00
CA THR A 15 11.61 3.50 3.79
C THR A 15 11.04 4.25 4.99
N HIS A 16 10.18 5.24 4.74
CA HIS A 16 9.59 6.07 5.80
C HIS A 16 8.15 5.61 6.11
N PRO A 17 7.85 5.03 7.29
CA PRO A 17 6.55 4.44 7.59
C PRO A 17 5.38 5.43 7.45
N ALA A 18 5.52 6.63 8.03
CA ALA A 18 4.48 7.65 7.94
C ALA A 18 4.30 8.19 6.51
N GLY A 19 5.35 8.13 5.68
CA GLY A 19 5.29 8.54 4.28
C GLY A 19 4.52 7.52 3.44
N CYS A 20 4.78 6.24 3.66
CA CYS A 20 4.00 5.14 3.08
C CYS A 20 2.51 5.24 3.46
N ALA A 21 2.21 5.48 4.74
CA ALA A 21 0.82 5.65 5.19
C ALA A 21 0.13 6.86 4.54
N ALA A 22 0.83 7.99 4.44
CA ALA A 22 0.31 9.16 3.74
C ALA A 22 0.06 8.89 2.24
N ASN A 23 0.96 8.13 1.58
CA ASN A 23 0.82 7.76 0.17
C ASN A 23 -0.36 6.80 -0.07
N VAL A 24 -0.59 5.83 0.82
CA VAL A 24 -1.78 4.95 0.74
C VAL A 24 -3.04 5.76 0.95
N ARG A 25 -3.08 6.64 1.97
CA ARG A 25 -4.21 7.54 2.21
C ARG A 25 -4.54 8.38 0.98
N ALA A 26 -3.54 8.99 0.34
CA ALA A 26 -3.74 9.78 -0.86
C ALA A 26 -4.39 8.98 -2.01
N GLN A 27 -3.99 7.72 -2.21
CA GLN A 27 -4.61 6.83 -3.21
C GLN A 27 -6.06 6.48 -2.85
N VAL A 28 -6.34 6.20 -1.56
CA VAL A 28 -7.70 5.91 -1.08
C VAL A 28 -8.62 7.11 -1.29
N GLU A 29 -8.16 8.30 -0.90
CA GLU A 29 -8.95 9.54 -1.07
C GLU A 29 -9.15 9.87 -2.54
N PHE A 30 -8.15 9.64 -3.40
CA PHE A 30 -8.32 9.75 -4.84
C PHE A 30 -9.42 8.83 -5.36
N VAL A 31 -9.44 7.55 -4.98
CA VAL A 31 -10.47 6.60 -5.42
C VAL A 31 -11.85 7.02 -4.91
N LYS A 32 -11.98 7.40 -3.64
CA LYS A 32 -13.26 7.86 -3.08
C LYS A 32 -13.81 9.10 -3.79
N ALA A 33 -12.93 10.03 -4.19
CA ALA A 33 -13.32 11.25 -4.88
C ALA A 33 -13.90 11.00 -6.30
N GLN A 34 -13.62 9.86 -6.92
CA GLN A 34 -14.22 9.48 -8.21
C GLN A 34 -15.66 8.96 -8.07
N GLY A 35 -16.12 8.69 -6.85
CA GLY A 35 -17.41 8.07 -6.57
C GLY A 35 -17.36 6.53 -6.58
N PRO A 36 -18.48 5.86 -6.24
CA PRO A 36 -18.54 4.41 -6.15
C PRO A 36 -18.37 3.74 -7.52
N LEU A 37 -17.59 2.66 -7.56
CA LEU A 37 -17.54 1.78 -8.73
C LEU A 37 -18.71 0.81 -8.69
N GLU A 38 -19.77 1.15 -9.43
CA GLU A 38 -20.95 0.32 -9.59
C GLU A 38 -20.61 -1.03 -10.21
N ASN A 39 -21.30 -2.08 -9.76
CA ASN A 39 -21.12 -3.46 -10.23
C ASN A 39 -19.69 -4.03 -10.08
N GLY A 40 -18.87 -3.45 -9.20
CA GLY A 40 -17.53 -3.98 -8.90
C GLY A 40 -17.57 -5.31 -8.12
N PRO A 41 -16.47 -6.08 -8.18
CA PRO A 41 -16.37 -7.38 -7.51
C PRO A 41 -16.48 -7.22 -5.99
N LYS A 42 -17.08 -8.20 -5.31
CA LYS A 42 -17.29 -8.16 -3.86
C LYS A 42 -16.24 -8.90 -3.04
N ARG A 43 -15.50 -9.82 -3.67
CA ARG A 43 -14.41 -10.60 -3.06
C ARG A 43 -13.26 -10.68 -4.05
N VAL A 44 -12.09 -10.16 -3.69
CA VAL A 44 -10.94 -10.02 -4.60
C VAL A 44 -9.68 -10.57 -3.96
N LEU A 45 -8.99 -11.45 -4.66
CA LEU A 45 -7.61 -11.86 -4.37
C LEU A 45 -6.66 -11.04 -5.24
N VAL A 46 -5.67 -10.41 -4.62
CA VAL A 46 -4.59 -9.69 -5.32
C VAL A 46 -3.25 -10.33 -5.01
N ILE A 47 -2.57 -10.85 -6.02
CA ILE A 47 -1.21 -11.41 -5.91
C ILE A 47 -0.22 -10.35 -6.36
N GLY A 48 0.63 -9.89 -5.43
CA GLY A 48 1.47 -8.70 -5.61
C GLY A 48 0.82 -7.42 -5.07
N ALA A 49 0.20 -7.49 -3.89
CA ALA A 49 -0.71 -6.46 -3.39
C ALA A 49 -0.10 -5.29 -2.61
N SER A 50 1.23 -5.24 -2.45
CA SER A 50 1.89 -4.35 -1.49
C SER A 50 2.42 -3.04 -2.09
N THR A 51 2.67 -3.00 -3.40
CA THR A 51 3.22 -1.82 -4.08
C THR A 51 2.67 -1.69 -5.51
N GLY A 52 2.93 -0.54 -6.15
CA GLY A 52 2.65 -0.31 -7.57
C GLY A 52 1.20 -0.59 -7.96
N TYR A 53 1.02 -1.18 -9.14
CA TYR A 53 -0.32 -1.47 -9.67
C TYR A 53 -1.11 -2.46 -8.84
N GLY A 54 -0.48 -3.46 -8.21
CA GLY A 54 -1.23 -4.40 -7.37
C GLY A 54 -1.81 -3.74 -6.11
N LEU A 55 -1.06 -2.82 -5.49
CA LEU A 55 -1.62 -1.98 -4.42
C LEU A 55 -2.77 -1.11 -4.93
N ALA A 56 -2.60 -0.44 -6.08
CA ALA A 56 -3.64 0.39 -6.67
C ALA A 56 -4.91 -0.42 -6.98
N SER A 57 -4.78 -1.62 -7.58
CA SER A 57 -5.91 -2.53 -7.81
C SER A 57 -6.61 -2.93 -6.52
N ARG A 58 -5.86 -3.21 -5.45
CA ARG A 58 -6.44 -3.55 -4.15
C ARG A 58 -7.17 -2.36 -3.53
N VAL A 59 -6.61 -1.16 -3.61
CA VAL A 59 -7.24 0.09 -3.15
C VAL A 59 -8.53 0.36 -3.92
N THR A 60 -8.50 0.28 -5.25
CA THR A 60 -9.69 0.49 -6.08
C THR A 60 -10.79 -0.53 -5.77
N ALA A 61 -10.46 -1.81 -5.62
CA ALA A 61 -11.44 -2.84 -5.28
C ALA A 61 -12.07 -2.59 -3.89
N ALA A 62 -11.26 -2.31 -2.88
CA ALA A 62 -11.76 -2.13 -1.51
C ALA A 62 -12.53 -0.81 -1.35
N PHE A 63 -11.93 0.31 -1.75
CA PHE A 63 -12.45 1.64 -1.45
C PHE A 63 -13.29 2.23 -2.58
N GLY A 64 -13.23 1.67 -3.78
CA GLY A 64 -14.08 2.04 -4.92
C GLY A 64 -15.35 1.19 -4.99
N SER A 65 -15.22 -0.14 -4.89
CA SER A 65 -16.37 -1.06 -5.03
C SER A 65 -16.85 -1.74 -3.74
N GLY A 66 -16.21 -1.46 -2.60
CA GLY A 66 -16.55 -2.07 -1.31
C GLY A 66 -16.18 -3.56 -1.22
N ALA A 67 -15.16 -4.01 -1.96
CA ALA A 67 -14.78 -5.42 -1.98
C ALA A 67 -14.06 -5.85 -0.69
N ALA A 68 -14.35 -7.06 -0.21
CA ALA A 68 -13.45 -7.76 0.69
C ALA A 68 -12.20 -8.18 -0.09
N THR A 69 -11.00 -7.82 0.41
CA THR A 69 -9.74 -8.09 -0.30
C THR A 69 -8.79 -8.97 0.49
N LEU A 70 -8.24 -9.99 -0.16
CA LEU A 70 -7.11 -10.78 0.30
C LEU A 70 -5.88 -10.40 -0.54
N GLY A 71 -4.82 -9.92 0.11
CA GLY A 71 -3.58 -9.54 -0.57
C GLY A 71 -2.44 -10.50 -0.25
N ILE A 72 -1.72 -10.94 -1.28
CA ILE A 72 -0.49 -11.73 -1.15
C ILE A 72 0.70 -10.86 -1.59
N PHE A 73 1.78 -10.87 -0.81
CA PHE A 73 3.00 -10.10 -1.07
C PHE A 73 4.19 -10.69 -0.31
N PHE A 74 5.40 -10.29 -0.69
CA PHE A 74 6.64 -10.71 -0.04
C PHE A 74 7.44 -9.50 0.41
N GLU A 75 7.35 -9.19 1.70
CA GLU A 75 7.86 -7.95 2.28
C GLU A 75 8.63 -8.23 3.57
N LYS A 76 9.47 -7.28 4.01
CA LYS A 76 10.22 -7.39 5.26
C LYS A 76 9.67 -6.41 6.27
N ALA A 77 9.24 -6.93 7.42
CA ALA A 77 8.84 -6.12 8.55
C ALA A 77 9.98 -5.23 9.05
N GLY A 78 9.63 -4.03 9.51
CA GLY A 78 10.57 -3.17 10.21
C GLY A 78 10.85 -3.67 11.62
N THR A 79 12.05 -3.41 12.10
CA THR A 79 12.45 -3.60 13.50
C THR A 79 12.72 -2.25 14.15
N GLU A 80 12.98 -2.24 15.45
CA GLU A 80 13.37 -1.04 16.19
C GLU A 80 14.58 -0.32 15.56
N ARG A 81 15.52 -1.09 14.99
CA ARG A 81 16.81 -0.58 14.48
C ARG A 81 16.88 -0.45 12.96
N LYS A 82 15.92 -1.05 12.22
CA LYS A 82 15.96 -1.10 10.76
C LYS A 82 14.56 -0.95 10.15
N PRO A 83 14.35 0.03 9.26
CA PRO A 83 13.11 0.11 8.50
C PRO A 83 12.87 -1.13 7.64
N GLY A 84 11.61 -1.53 7.54
CA GLY A 84 11.13 -2.55 6.64
C GLY A 84 11.07 -2.06 5.19
N THR A 85 10.50 -2.88 4.31
CA THR A 85 10.27 -2.51 2.91
C THR A 85 9.02 -1.63 2.76
N ALA A 86 8.95 -0.85 1.67
CA ALA A 86 7.81 0.00 1.35
C ALA A 86 6.48 -0.77 1.34
N GLY A 87 6.46 -1.95 0.73
CA GLY A 87 5.23 -2.73 0.66
C GLY A 87 4.73 -3.23 2.01
N TRP A 88 5.61 -3.45 2.98
CA TRP A 88 5.21 -3.76 4.36
C TRP A 88 4.38 -2.62 4.96
N TYR A 89 4.90 -1.39 4.91
CA TYR A 89 4.24 -0.23 5.50
C TYR A 89 3.00 0.20 4.71
N ASN A 90 3.00 0.05 3.38
CA ASN A 90 1.81 0.28 2.57
C ASN A 90 0.68 -0.69 2.97
N SER A 91 1.01 -1.98 3.15
CA SER A 91 0.01 -2.98 3.52
C SER A 91 -0.50 -2.77 4.95
N ALA A 92 0.38 -2.37 5.88
CA ALA A 92 -0.05 -1.98 7.23
C ALA A 92 -1.00 -0.77 7.19
N ALA A 93 -0.71 0.24 6.35
CA ALA A 93 -1.57 1.41 6.19
C ALA A 93 -2.90 1.09 5.49
N PHE A 94 -2.93 0.11 4.57
CA PHE A 94 -4.17 -0.37 3.96
C PHE A 94 -5.13 -1.00 4.99
N HIS A 95 -4.58 -1.62 6.05
CA HIS A 95 -5.35 -2.28 7.10
C HIS A 95 -5.78 -1.34 8.25
N ALA A 96 -5.36 -0.08 8.23
CA ALA A 96 -5.65 0.92 9.27
C ALA A 96 -6.85 1.80 8.89
#